data_AF-A0A7C9EN59-F1
#
_entry.id   AF-A0A7C9EN59-F1
#
_cell.length_a   1.000
_cell.length_b   1.000
_cell.length_c   1.000
_cell.angle_alpha   90.00
_cell.angle_beta   90.00
_cell.angle_gamma   90.00
#
_symmetry.space_group_name_H-M   'P 1'
#
loop_
_entity.id
_entity.type
_entity.pdbx_description
1 polymer ?
#
loop_
_entity_poly.entity_id
_entity_poly.type
_entity_poly.pdbx_seq_one_letter_code
_entity_poly.pdbx_strand_id
1 'polypeptide(L)'
;NMDDKSLFTMLTMVNGIGSWSVHMFMIFSLHRPDVLPVNDLGVRKGVQLLYGLEELPRPSQMDQLCEKWRPYRSVASWYLWRFVEAKGTPSTLAAVTASSVGMSLQQQQQMQESQQQQQQQQEQMQALPLPQHHQQQQTQHQPQFLDPINGIMNLGSNFSQLS
;
A
#
# COMPACT_ATOMS: atom_id res chain seq x y z
N ASN A 1 -16.47 -29.38 -32.43
CA ASN A 1 -15.97 -28.05 -32.00
C ASN A 1 -16.98 -27.03 -32.48
N MET A 2 -17.56 -26.22 -31.59
CA MET A 2 -18.59 -25.22 -31.95
C MET A 2 -17.91 -23.96 -32.54
N ASP A 3 -18.50 -23.37 -33.59
CA ASP A 3 -18.00 -22.13 -34.19
C ASP A 3 -18.31 -20.91 -33.31
N ASP A 4 -17.56 -19.84 -33.53
CA ASP A 4 -17.58 -18.63 -32.69
C ASP A 4 -18.93 -17.89 -32.75
N LYS A 5 -19.63 -17.92 -33.89
CA LYS A 5 -20.94 -17.27 -34.04
C LYS A 5 -22.02 -18.03 -33.29
N SER A 6 -22.06 -19.36 -33.43
CA SER A 6 -23.00 -20.21 -32.69
C SER A 6 -22.78 -20.13 -31.18
N LEU A 7 -21.53 -20.12 -30.75
CA LEU A 7 -21.18 -19.91 -29.33
C LEU A 7 -21.70 -18.57 -28.83
N PHE A 8 -21.47 -17.51 -29.59
CA PHE A 8 -21.90 -16.17 -29.22
C PHE A 8 -23.42 -16.11 -29.04
N THR A 9 -24.17 -16.59 -30.04
CA THR A 9 -25.64 -16.62 -29.99
C THR A 9 -26.13 -17.39 -28.77
N MET A 10 -25.62 -18.59 -28.53
CA MET A 10 -26.02 -19.43 -27.40
C MET A 10 -25.79 -18.75 -26.05
N LEU A 11 -24.61 -18.15 -25.84
CA LEU A 11 -24.29 -17.49 -24.58
C LEU A 11 -25.11 -16.21 -24.35
N THR A 12 -25.39 -15.44 -25.41
CA THR A 12 -26.21 -14.23 -25.29
C THR A 12 -27.69 -14.49 -25.00
N MET A 13 -28.17 -15.73 -25.15
CA MET A 13 -29.54 -16.09 -24.78
C MET A 13 -29.75 -16.21 -23.26
N VAL A 14 -28.67 -16.27 -22.48
CA VAL A 14 -28.75 -16.36 -21.02
C VAL A 14 -28.98 -14.96 -20.44
N ASN A 15 -30.05 -14.81 -19.66
CA ASN A 15 -30.37 -13.55 -18.99
C ASN A 15 -29.19 -13.05 -18.15
N GLY A 16 -28.79 -11.79 -18.37
CA GLY A 16 -27.64 -11.16 -17.70
C GLY A 16 -26.30 -11.31 -18.44
N ILE A 17 -26.22 -12.09 -19.53
CA ILE A 17 -25.00 -12.22 -20.34
C ILE A 17 -25.12 -11.36 -21.60
N GLY A 18 -24.42 -10.22 -21.61
CA GLY A 18 -24.33 -9.33 -22.78
C GLY A 18 -23.20 -9.69 -23.75
N SER A 19 -23.20 -9.08 -24.93
CA SER A 19 -22.20 -9.30 -25.98
C SER A 19 -20.76 -9.06 -25.52
N TRP A 20 -20.55 -8.04 -24.69
CA TRP A 20 -19.24 -7.74 -24.10
C TRP A 20 -18.74 -8.92 -23.23
N SER A 21 -19.57 -9.42 -22.32
CA SER A 21 -19.22 -10.54 -21.44
C SER A 21 -18.89 -11.80 -22.23
N VAL A 22 -19.64 -12.08 -23.31
CA VAL A 22 -19.35 -13.21 -24.20
C VAL A 22 -17.99 -13.06 -24.87
N HIS A 23 -17.68 -11.88 -25.42
CA HIS A 23 -16.36 -11.65 -26.02
C HIS A 23 -15.23 -11.78 -24.99
N MET A 24 -15.41 -11.27 -23.76
CA MET A 24 -14.43 -11.45 -22.68
C MET A 24 -14.19 -12.94 -22.38
N PHE A 25 -15.27 -13.72 -22.28
CA PHE A 25 -15.18 -15.17 -22.07
C PHE A 25 -14.46 -15.89 -23.22
N MET A 26 -14.77 -15.55 -24.47
CA MET A 26 -14.13 -16.14 -25.64
C MET A 26 -12.62 -15.85 -25.69
N ILE A 27 -12.20 -14.65 -25.32
CA ILE A 27 -10.79 -14.24 -25.31
C ILE A 27 -10.04 -14.90 -24.14
N PHE A 28 -10.53 -14.77 -22.91
CA PHE A 28 -9.76 -15.12 -21.71
C PHE A 28 -9.95 -16.55 -21.23
N SER A 29 -11.10 -17.16 -21.48
CA SER A 29 -11.37 -18.54 -21.02
C SER A 29 -11.19 -19.55 -22.15
N LEU A 30 -11.63 -19.20 -23.37
CA LEU A 30 -11.57 -20.11 -24.52
C LEU A 30 -10.38 -19.86 -25.45
N HIS A 31 -9.62 -18.80 -25.22
CA HIS A 31 -8.43 -18.43 -26.00
C HIS A 31 -8.70 -18.38 -27.52
N ARG A 32 -9.90 -17.91 -27.90
CA ARG A 32 -10.24 -17.72 -29.31
C ARG A 32 -9.40 -16.58 -29.88
N PRO A 33 -8.66 -16.78 -30.99
CA PRO A 33 -7.70 -15.79 -31.48
C PRO A 33 -8.36 -14.64 -32.26
N ASP A 34 -9.55 -14.87 -32.83
CA ASP A 34 -10.19 -13.96 -33.78
C ASP A 34 -11.46 -13.27 -33.24
N VAL A 35 -11.42 -12.82 -31.98
CA VAL A 35 -12.53 -12.09 -31.35
C VAL A 35 -12.23 -10.60 -31.28
N LEU A 36 -13.16 -9.77 -31.76
CA LEU A 36 -13.13 -8.31 -31.67
C LEU A 36 -14.25 -7.82 -30.73
N PRO A 37 -13.93 -7.33 -29.53
CA PRO A 37 -14.94 -6.86 -28.59
C PRO A 37 -15.45 -5.46 -28.98
N VAL A 38 -16.28 -5.38 -30.02
CA VAL A 38 -16.76 -4.11 -30.62
C VAL A 38 -17.55 -3.20 -29.68
N ASN A 39 -18.04 -3.72 -28.55
CA ASN A 39 -18.74 -2.96 -27.50
C ASN A 39 -17.79 -2.49 -26.38
N ASP A 40 -16.52 -2.89 -26.38
CA ASP A 40 -15.54 -2.49 -25.36
C ASP A 40 -15.03 -1.07 -25.63
N LEU A 41 -15.18 -0.20 -24.63
CA LEU A 41 -14.78 1.20 -24.75
C LEU A 41 -13.26 1.35 -24.88
N GLY A 42 -12.47 0.53 -24.18
CA GLY A 42 -11.01 0.56 -24.25
C GLY A 42 -10.52 0.19 -25.64
N VAL A 43 -11.05 -0.89 -26.23
CA VAL A 43 -10.73 -1.30 -27.60
C VAL A 43 -11.13 -0.23 -28.61
N ARG A 44 -12.35 0.30 -28.54
CA ARG A 44 -12.80 1.38 -29.45
C ARG A 44 -11.94 2.65 -29.30
N LYS A 45 -11.54 3.00 -28.08
CA LYS A 45 -10.64 4.14 -27.83
C LYS A 45 -9.26 3.87 -28.38
N GLY A 46 -8.76 2.65 -28.26
CA GLY A 46 -7.50 2.22 -28.86
C GLY A 46 -7.53 2.35 -30.37
N VAL A 47 -8.61 1.90 -31.04
CA VAL A 47 -8.82 2.09 -32.48
C VAL A 47 -8.81 3.58 -32.84
N GLN A 48 -9.56 4.40 -32.10
CA GLN A 48 -9.59 5.85 -32.31
C GLN A 48 -8.18 6.44 -32.30
N LEU A 49 -7.40 6.14 -31.26
CA LEU A 49 -6.04 6.66 -31.10
C LEU A 49 -5.08 6.10 -32.15
N LEU A 50 -5.19 4.82 -32.50
CA LEU A 50 -4.28 4.15 -33.44
C LEU A 50 -4.45 4.67 -34.86
N TYR A 51 -5.69 4.94 -35.28
CA TYR A 51 -6.01 5.46 -36.61
C TYR A 51 -6.15 6.98 -36.67
N GLY A 52 -5.95 7.68 -35.54
CA GLY A 52 -6.09 9.15 -35.48
C GLY A 52 -7.49 9.65 -35.81
N LEU A 53 -8.53 8.91 -35.41
CA LEU A 53 -9.93 9.27 -35.68
C LEU A 53 -10.38 10.40 -34.76
N GLU A 54 -11.09 11.38 -35.31
CA GLU A 54 -11.64 12.50 -34.56
C GLU A 54 -12.67 12.05 -33.52
N GLU A 55 -13.56 11.13 -33.92
CA GLU A 55 -14.60 10.57 -33.07
C GLU A 55 -14.33 9.11 -32.66
N LEU A 56 -14.95 8.68 -31.56
CA LEU A 56 -14.93 7.29 -31.12
C LEU A 56 -15.70 6.41 -32.15
N PRO A 57 -15.05 5.43 -32.81
CA PRO A 57 -15.70 4.62 -33.84
C PRO A 57 -16.90 3.86 -33.25
N ARG A 58 -18.02 3.83 -33.97
CA ARG A 58 -19.22 3.08 -33.58
C ARG A 58 -18.98 1.57 -33.71
N PRO A 59 -19.67 0.71 -32.95
CA PRO A 59 -19.52 -0.75 -33.09
C PRO A 59 -19.67 -1.26 -34.53
N SER A 60 -20.57 -0.66 -35.31
CA SER A 60 -20.79 -1.02 -36.73
C SER A 60 -19.61 -0.71 -37.65
N GLN A 61 -18.69 0.17 -37.26
CA GLN A 61 -17.51 0.54 -38.03
C GLN A 61 -16.30 -0.34 -37.69
N MET A 62 -16.33 -0.99 -36.52
CA MET A 62 -15.18 -1.70 -35.96
C MET A 62 -14.73 -2.86 -36.84
N ASP A 63 -15.65 -3.65 -37.39
CA ASP A 63 -15.32 -4.80 -38.23
C ASP A 63 -14.50 -4.37 -39.46
N GLN A 64 -14.92 -3.30 -40.15
CA GLN A 64 -14.20 -2.79 -41.33
C GLN A 64 -12.83 -2.22 -40.97
N LEU A 65 -12.74 -1.44 -39.89
CA LEU A 65 -11.47 -0.85 -39.44
C LEU A 65 -10.45 -1.92 -39.03
N CYS A 66 -10.92 -3.03 -38.45
CA CYS A 66 -10.08 -4.05 -37.83
C CYS A 66 -9.92 -5.31 -38.70
N GLU A 67 -10.42 -5.32 -39.93
CA GLU A 67 -10.43 -6.51 -40.80
C GLU A 67 -9.01 -7.05 -41.05
N LYS A 68 -8.03 -6.15 -41.19
CA LYS A 68 -6.62 -6.49 -41.41
C LYS A 68 -5.96 -7.24 -40.23
N TRP A 69 -6.62 -7.29 -39.07
CA TRP A 69 -6.07 -7.96 -37.88
C TRP A 69 -6.49 -9.43 -37.80
N ARG A 70 -7.38 -9.88 -38.68
CA ARG A 70 -7.68 -11.31 -38.79
C ARG A 70 -6.42 -12.10 -39.13
N PRO A 71 -6.26 -13.32 -38.60
CA PRO A 71 -7.17 -14.04 -37.68
C PRO A 71 -6.85 -13.81 -36.19
N TYR A 72 -6.20 -12.69 -35.82
CA TYR A 72 -5.65 -12.43 -34.48
C TYR A 72 -6.23 -11.17 -33.82
N ARG A 73 -7.52 -10.88 -34.04
CA ARG A 73 -8.19 -9.69 -33.46
C ARG A 73 -8.17 -9.66 -31.94
N SER A 74 -8.07 -10.79 -31.26
CA SER A 74 -7.95 -10.85 -29.81
C SER A 74 -6.58 -10.37 -29.31
N VAL A 75 -5.52 -10.68 -30.06
CA VAL A 75 -4.17 -10.17 -29.78
C VAL A 75 -4.13 -8.65 -30.00
N ALA A 76 -4.70 -8.18 -31.11
CA ALA A 76 -4.80 -6.74 -31.36
C ALA A 76 -5.57 -6.02 -30.24
N SER A 77 -6.71 -6.57 -29.81
CA SER A 77 -7.50 -6.03 -28.68
C SER A 77 -6.68 -5.93 -27.40
N TRP A 78 -5.86 -6.95 -27.10
CA TRP A 78 -4.96 -6.93 -25.94
C TRP A 78 -3.95 -5.77 -26.00
N TYR A 79 -3.33 -5.54 -27.16
CA TYR A 79 -2.42 -4.41 -27.35
C TYR A 79 -3.13 -3.06 -27.25
N LEU A 80 -4.38 -2.96 -27.72
CA LEU A 80 -5.15 -1.73 -27.62
C LEU A 80 -5.43 -1.32 -26.17
N TRP A 81 -5.72 -2.27 -25.28
CA TRP A 81 -5.86 -1.96 -23.85
C TRP A 81 -4.56 -1.39 -23.27
N ARG A 82 -3.42 -2.03 -23.55
CA ARG A 82 -2.10 -1.52 -23.12
C ARG A 82 -1.78 -0.15 -23.73
N PHE A 83 -2.15 0.04 -24.99
CA PHE A 83 -1.94 1.30 -25.70
C PHE A 83 -2.75 2.44 -25.08
N VAL A 84 -4.01 2.20 -24.75
CA VAL A 84 -4.87 3.18 -24.07
C VAL A 84 -4.35 3.47 -22.66
N GLU A 85 -3.93 2.45 -21.91
CA GLU A 85 -3.30 2.64 -20.59
C GLU A 85 -2.01 3.45 -20.64
N ALA A 86 -1.19 3.27 -21.68
CA ALA A 86 0.05 4.03 -21.87
C ALA A 86 -0.20 5.48 -22.31
N LYS A 87 -1.34 5.75 -22.95
CA LYS A 87 -1.73 7.08 -23.45
C LYS A 87 -2.59 7.88 -22.47
N GLY A 88 -3.38 7.20 -21.65
CA GLY A 88 -4.00 7.79 -20.47
C GLY A 88 -2.95 7.96 -19.39
N THR A 89 -2.85 9.12 -18.78
CA THR A 89 -2.14 9.31 -17.51
C THR A 89 -2.47 8.16 -16.56
N PRO A 90 -1.51 7.52 -15.88
CA PRO A 90 -1.69 6.24 -15.18
C PRO A 90 -3.01 6.22 -14.41
N SER A 91 -3.93 5.41 -14.93
CA SER A 91 -5.27 5.24 -14.39
C SER A 91 -5.18 4.82 -12.93
N THR A 92 -6.10 5.35 -12.14
CA THR A 92 -6.40 5.26 -10.69
C THR A 92 -6.02 3.96 -9.96
N LEU A 93 -5.66 2.86 -10.62
CA LEU A 93 -5.05 1.67 -10.02
C LEU A 93 -3.73 1.97 -9.28
N ALA A 94 -2.88 2.87 -9.81
CA ALA A 94 -1.68 3.31 -9.09
C ALA A 94 -2.03 4.17 -7.85
N ALA A 95 -3.12 4.93 -7.91
CA ALA A 95 -3.60 5.75 -6.80
C ALA A 95 -4.25 4.91 -5.69
N VAL A 96 -4.97 3.82 -6.01
CA VAL A 96 -5.51 2.91 -4.98
C VAL A 96 -4.41 2.08 -4.31
N THR A 97 -3.33 1.72 -5.02
CA THR A 97 -2.15 1.11 -4.39
C THR A 97 -1.39 2.10 -3.51
N ALA A 98 -1.28 3.38 -3.93
CA ALA A 98 -0.70 4.42 -3.09
C ALA A 98 -1.57 4.75 -1.86
N SER A 99 -2.90 4.63 -1.98
CA SER A 99 -3.85 4.84 -0.87
C SER A 99 -3.79 3.73 0.20
N SER A 100 -3.16 2.59 -0.09
CA SER A 100 -2.88 1.53 0.88
C SER A 100 -1.63 1.81 1.74
N VAL A 101 -0.85 2.84 1.38
CA VAL A 101 0.30 3.32 2.18
C VAL A 101 0.05 4.79 2.54
N GLY A 102 -0.97 5.00 3.36
CA GLY A 102 -1.31 6.34 3.83
C GLY A 102 -2.11 6.27 5.11
N MET A 103 -1.45 5.99 6.24
CA MET A 103 -1.97 6.56 7.48
C MET A 103 -2.03 8.07 7.26
N SER A 104 -3.20 8.68 7.45
CA SER A 104 -3.33 10.12 7.30
C SER A 104 -2.33 10.80 8.26
N LEU A 105 -1.69 11.89 7.82
CA LEU A 105 -0.78 12.69 8.68
C LEU A 105 -1.43 12.99 10.04
N GLN A 106 -2.74 13.22 10.03
CA GLN A 106 -3.56 13.47 11.21
C GLN A 106 -3.62 12.27 12.17
N GLN A 107 -3.71 11.05 11.63
CA GLN A 107 -3.71 9.83 12.43
C GLN A 107 -2.32 9.49 12.96
N GLN A 108 -1.26 9.83 12.21
CA GLN A 108 0.12 9.68 12.66
C GLN A 108 0.43 10.67 13.80
N GLN A 109 -0.10 11.89 13.73
CA GLN A 109 0.04 12.92 14.76
C GLN A 109 -0.73 12.53 16.05
N GLN A 110 -1.95 11.99 15.92
CA GLN A 110 -2.71 11.47 17.07
C GLN A 110 -2.03 10.30 17.77
N MET A 111 -1.36 9.41 17.02
CA MET A 111 -0.57 8.33 17.64
C MET A 111 0.66 8.85 18.38
N GLN A 112 1.33 9.90 17.87
CA GLN A 112 2.44 10.53 18.57
C GLN A 112 1.99 11.23 19.85
N GLU A 113 0.87 11.96 19.82
CA GLU A 113 0.31 12.62 21.00
C GLU A 113 -0.13 11.62 22.07
N SER A 114 -0.76 10.52 21.67
CA SER A 114 -1.16 9.45 22.61
C SER A 114 0.04 8.72 23.21
N GLN A 115 1.11 8.47 22.45
CA GLN A 115 2.36 7.93 23.00
C GLN A 115 3.03 8.90 23.98
N GLN A 116 3.08 10.19 23.66
CA GLN A 116 3.64 11.20 24.58
C GLN A 116 2.83 11.32 25.87
N GLN A 117 1.49 11.30 25.80
CA GLN A 117 0.64 11.28 26.99
C GLN A 117 0.86 10.04 27.86
N GLN A 118 1.02 8.87 27.23
CA GLN A 118 1.27 7.63 27.95
C GLN A 118 2.64 7.63 28.64
N GLN A 119 3.66 8.23 28.00
CA GLN A 119 4.98 8.40 28.57
C GLN A 119 4.97 9.40 29.74
N GLN A 120 4.26 10.53 29.62
CA GLN A 120 4.06 11.47 30.73
C GLN A 120 3.29 10.86 31.90
N GLN A 121 2.29 10.01 31.65
CA GLN A 121 1.59 9.28 32.72
C GLN A 121 2.50 8.27 33.41
N GLN A 122 3.38 7.58 32.67
CA GLN A 122 4.39 6.71 33.28
C GLN A 122 5.38 7.49 34.13
N GLU A 123 5.88 8.63 33.64
CA GLU A 123 6.77 9.50 34.41
C GLU A 123 6.07 10.05 35.67
N GLN A 124 4.80 10.45 35.58
CA GLN A 124 4.03 10.90 36.75
C GLN A 124 3.76 9.77 37.75
N MET A 125 3.51 8.54 37.29
CA MET A 125 3.40 7.37 38.19
C MET A 125 4.73 7.02 38.87
N GLN A 126 5.87 7.22 38.20
CA GLN A 126 7.20 7.02 38.79
C GLN A 126 7.61 8.20 39.69
N ALA A 127 7.09 9.40 39.44
CA ALA A 127 7.30 10.59 40.26
C ALA A 127 6.36 10.70 41.47
N LEU A 128 5.50 9.68 41.73
CA LEU A 128 4.75 9.62 42.97
C LEU A 128 5.74 9.51 44.14
N PRO A 129 5.77 10.46 45.09
CA PRO A 129 6.71 10.40 46.19
C PRO A 129 6.40 9.16 47.02
N LEU A 130 7.39 8.28 47.22
CA LEU A 130 7.33 7.25 48.25
C LEU A 130 6.84 7.91 49.56
N PRO A 131 5.86 7.32 50.27
CA PRO A 131 5.39 7.90 51.52
C PRO A 131 6.58 8.06 52.48
N GLN A 132 6.94 9.32 52.77
CA GLN A 132 7.99 9.62 53.73
C GLN A 132 7.50 9.19 55.11
N HIS A 133 8.04 8.07 55.61
CA HIS A 133 7.95 7.73 57.01
C HIS A 133 8.50 8.91 57.82
N HIS A 134 7.63 9.55 58.59
CA HIS A 134 7.98 10.62 59.50
C HIS A 134 8.92 10.05 60.58
N GLN A 135 10.23 10.21 60.40
CA GLN A 135 11.19 9.99 61.48
C GLN A 135 11.20 11.27 62.35
N GLN A 136 10.37 11.29 63.39
CA GLN A 136 10.39 12.31 64.43
C GLN A 136 11.81 12.46 65.00
N GLN A 137 12.40 13.65 64.91
CA GLN A 137 13.56 14.00 65.70
C GLN A 137 13.12 14.15 67.16
N GLN A 138 13.40 13.16 68.00
CA GLN A 138 13.36 13.32 69.45
C GLN A 138 14.71 13.85 69.95
N THR A 139 14.59 15.00 70.59
CA THR A 139 15.48 15.76 71.46
C THR A 139 16.52 14.96 72.27
N GLN A 140 17.79 15.27 72.01
CA GLN A 140 18.80 15.80 72.95
C GLN A 140 19.03 15.10 74.32
N HIS A 141 20.24 14.56 74.55
CA HIS A 141 21.22 14.93 75.61
C HIS A 141 22.24 13.80 75.94
N GLN A 142 23.51 13.99 75.50
CA GLN A 142 24.83 13.88 76.19
C GLN A 142 25.17 12.79 77.27
N PRO A 143 26.46 12.55 77.66
CA PRO A 143 27.77 12.62 76.95
C PRO A 143 28.91 11.64 77.43
N GLN A 144 30.07 11.69 76.72
CA GLN A 144 31.49 11.40 77.13
C GLN A 144 31.98 9.92 77.19
N PHE A 145 33.23 9.50 76.88
CA PHE A 145 34.59 10.09 76.96
C PHE A 145 35.66 9.28 76.13
N LEU A 146 36.58 10.01 75.46
CA LEU A 146 37.95 9.79 74.88
C LEU A 146 38.64 8.39 74.78
N ASP A 147 39.11 7.99 73.56
CA ASP A 147 40.49 8.06 72.93
C ASP A 147 41.52 7.08 73.51
N PRO A 148 42.50 6.47 72.77
CA PRO A 148 43.46 7.18 71.89
C PRO A 148 44.07 6.34 70.72
N ILE A 149 45.09 6.91 70.05
CA ILE A 149 46.13 6.23 69.24
C ILE A 149 45.87 6.14 67.72
N ASN A 150 46.60 7.00 67.01
CA ASN A 150 47.35 6.77 65.76
C ASN A 150 46.56 6.17 64.57
N GLY A 151 46.57 6.79 63.38
CA GLY A 151 47.80 7.13 62.68
C GLY A 151 48.58 5.85 62.33
N ILE A 152 49.27 5.76 61.19
CA ILE A 152 50.02 4.57 60.70
C ILE A 152 49.04 3.64 59.91
N MET A 153 49.04 3.44 58.58
CA MET A 153 50.01 3.55 57.48
C MET A 153 49.19 3.73 56.17
N ASN A 154 49.52 4.56 55.18
CA ASN A 154 50.70 4.56 54.30
C ASN A 154 51.00 3.18 53.66
N LEU A 155 51.09 3.15 52.32
CA LEU A 155 51.71 2.16 51.39
C LEU A 155 50.73 1.93 50.23
N GLY A 156 50.98 2.32 48.98
CA GLY A 156 52.13 2.94 48.34
C GLY A 156 51.88 3.03 46.83
N SER A 157 52.75 3.77 46.14
CA SER A 157 53.32 3.42 44.83
C SER A 157 52.32 3.25 43.66
N ASN A 158 52.15 4.19 42.73
CA ASN A 158 53.12 4.70 41.75
C ASN A 158 53.92 3.56 41.07
N PHE A 159 53.54 3.16 39.84
CA PHE A 159 54.29 2.45 38.78
C PHE A 159 53.26 2.21 37.65
N SER A 160 53.40 2.42 36.34
CA SER A 160 54.43 2.93 35.43
C SER A 160 53.78 2.88 34.02
N GLN A 161 53.70 3.93 33.22
CA GLN A 161 54.66 4.30 32.16
C GLN A 161 55.83 3.32 32.02
N LEU A 162 55.82 2.49 30.97
CA LEU A 162 56.77 2.56 29.85
C LEU A 162 56.84 1.25 29.06
N SER A 163 56.99 1.45 27.75
CA SER A 163 57.65 0.61 26.73
C SER A 163 57.10 -0.78 26.44
#